data_AF-A0A958FRZ2-F1
#
_entry.id   AF-A0A958FRZ2-F1
#
_cell.length_a   1.000
_cell.length_b   1.000
_cell.length_c   1.000
_cell.angle_alpha   90.00
_cell.angle_beta   90.00
_cell.angle_gamma   90.00
#
_symmetry.space_group_name_H-M   'P 1'
#
loop_
_entity.id
_entity.type
_entity.pdbx_description
1 polymer ?
#
loop_
_entity_poly.entity_id
_entity_poly.type
_entity_poly.pdbx_seq_one_letter_code
_entity_poly.pdbx_strand_id
1 'polypeptide(L)'
;MRLKFWLLAILGVASFGHLFAQQKEIIGCYQSWKWQKNSAAHSLQAIPYDKLTVINYSFFYPLESGEIVGMDSIADRYLLLGETEDMPENDEPSESMIDLAHQQGTKGVLSVGGWETSGNFPQVSADPEKRANFAHWCVQHIKKYGFDGIDIDWEFPGYVRHNGTPQDRYNFTFLLQTVRDSLLAYGQKAGQQYILSASLPAAAGHLPDIEVQKITAILDYLNIMTYDLFGPWGTISNHNSALFGPAQGDSARCLDGAFKLYHETHGVPA
;
A
#
# COMPACT_ATOMS: atom_id res chain seq x y z
N MET A 1 1.51 66.87 45.05
CA MET A 1 0.69 66.21 44.00
C MET A 1 1.65 65.61 42.97
N ARG A 2 2.04 64.33 43.12
CA ARG A 2 2.98 63.64 42.21
C ARG A 2 2.21 62.57 41.44
N LEU A 3 1.99 62.79 40.15
CA LEU A 3 1.35 61.85 39.23
C LEU A 3 2.40 60.82 38.78
N LYS A 4 2.17 59.53 39.08
CA LYS A 4 2.98 58.41 38.57
C LYS A 4 2.42 57.99 37.21
N PHE A 5 3.21 58.15 36.15
CA PHE A 5 2.95 57.55 34.84
C PHE A 5 3.40 56.09 34.87
N TRP A 6 2.48 55.17 34.57
CA TRP A 6 2.79 53.77 34.31
C TRP A 6 3.05 53.60 32.81
N LEU A 7 4.25 53.18 32.43
CA LEU A 7 4.53 52.66 31.09
C LEU A 7 4.05 51.20 31.02
N LEU A 8 3.05 50.94 30.18
CA LEU A 8 2.71 49.59 29.72
C LEU A 8 3.63 49.25 28.54
N ALA A 9 4.56 48.31 28.75
CA ALA A 9 5.29 47.68 27.67
C ALA A 9 4.44 46.54 27.09
N ILE A 10 3.94 46.71 25.86
CA ILE A 10 3.28 45.65 25.10
C ILE A 10 4.38 44.81 24.45
N LEU A 11 4.65 43.63 25.00
CA LEU A 11 5.46 42.60 24.36
C LEU A 11 4.62 41.95 23.24
N GLY A 12 4.87 42.34 22.00
CA GLY A 12 4.34 41.64 20.83
C GLY A 12 5.00 40.27 20.71
N VAL A 13 4.25 39.20 20.96
CA VAL A 13 4.65 37.85 20.60
C VAL A 13 4.51 37.74 19.07
N ALA A 14 5.63 37.78 18.37
CA ALA A 14 5.68 37.43 16.96
C ALA A 14 5.54 35.90 16.84
N SER A 15 4.34 35.44 16.53
CA SER A 15 4.07 34.06 16.17
C SER A 15 4.77 33.76 14.84
N PHE A 16 5.96 33.17 14.88
CA PHE A 16 6.55 32.55 13.69
C PHE A 16 5.73 31.28 13.39
N GLY A 17 4.70 31.43 12.57
CA GLY A 17 4.05 30.28 11.94
C GLY A 17 5.07 29.64 10.99
N HIS A 18 5.67 28.53 11.40
CA HIS A 18 6.28 27.62 10.44
C HIS A 18 5.15 27.05 9.59
N LEU A 19 5.09 27.49 8.33
CA LEU A 19 4.39 26.75 7.27
C LEU A 19 5.13 25.42 7.14
N PHE A 20 4.74 24.43 7.93
CA PHE A 20 5.11 23.05 7.64
C PHE A 20 4.46 22.70 6.31
N ALA A 21 5.28 22.49 5.28
CA ALA A 21 4.79 21.85 4.07
C ALA A 21 4.16 20.51 4.48
N GLN A 22 3.01 20.17 3.89
CA GLN A 22 2.39 18.86 4.11
C GLN A 22 3.43 17.78 3.77
N GLN A 23 3.75 16.94 4.74
CA GLN A 23 4.61 15.79 4.51
C GLN A 23 3.86 14.84 3.58
N LYS A 24 4.41 14.59 2.39
CA LYS A 24 3.81 13.71 1.39
C LYS A 24 4.49 12.36 1.45
N GLU A 25 3.70 11.30 1.36
CA GLU A 25 4.21 9.96 1.13
C GLU A 25 4.63 9.81 -0.34
N ILE A 26 5.83 9.25 -0.56
CA ILE A 26 6.34 8.87 -1.88
C ILE A 26 6.54 7.35 -1.82
N ILE A 27 5.61 6.64 -2.45
CA ILE A 27 5.51 5.18 -2.35
C ILE A 27 6.00 4.56 -3.66
N GLY A 28 7.07 3.77 -3.59
CA GLY A 28 7.57 2.96 -4.69
C GLY A 28 7.04 1.53 -4.64
N CYS A 29 7.01 0.83 -5.78
CA CYS A 29 6.73 -0.60 -5.85
C CYS A 29 7.91 -1.33 -6.49
N TYR A 30 8.44 -2.33 -5.80
CA TYR A 30 9.46 -3.23 -6.29
C TYR A 30 8.86 -4.59 -6.63
N GLN A 31 8.94 -4.97 -7.90
CA GLN A 31 8.36 -6.20 -8.43
C GLN A 31 9.40 -7.33 -8.32
N SER A 32 9.15 -8.31 -7.45
CA SER A 32 10.04 -9.42 -7.12
C SER A 32 10.57 -10.07 -8.38
N TRP A 33 9.71 -10.51 -9.30
CA TRP A 33 10.06 -11.18 -10.56
C TRP A 33 10.93 -10.38 -11.55
N LYS A 34 11.23 -9.10 -11.30
CA LYS A 34 12.15 -8.32 -12.14
C LYS A 34 13.62 -8.56 -11.82
N TRP A 35 13.93 -9.17 -10.67
CA TRP A 35 15.30 -9.40 -10.22
C TRP A 35 16.15 -10.20 -11.22
N GLN A 36 15.56 -11.20 -11.89
CA GLN A 36 16.26 -12.07 -12.85
C GLN A 36 16.62 -11.40 -14.18
N LYS A 37 16.18 -10.16 -14.42
CA LYS A 37 16.40 -9.52 -15.73
C LYS A 37 17.85 -9.06 -15.95
N ASN A 38 18.78 -9.33 -15.04
CA ASN A 38 20.21 -9.02 -15.13
C ASN A 38 20.49 -7.60 -15.62
N SER A 39 19.63 -6.65 -15.27
CA SER A 39 19.84 -5.24 -15.58
C SER A 39 20.19 -4.53 -14.28
N ALA A 40 21.28 -3.79 -14.26
CA ALA A 40 21.67 -2.95 -13.14
C ALA A 40 20.53 -2.04 -12.64
N ALA A 41 19.56 -1.69 -13.50
CA ALA A 41 18.36 -0.93 -13.15
C ALA A 41 17.39 -1.63 -12.18
N HIS A 42 17.53 -2.93 -11.96
CA HIS A 42 16.70 -3.72 -11.05
C HIS A 42 17.50 -4.30 -9.88
N SER A 43 18.75 -3.86 -9.69
CA SER A 43 19.50 -4.22 -8.47
C SER A 43 18.92 -3.47 -7.27
N LEU A 44 19.03 -4.06 -6.08
CA LEU A 44 18.55 -3.42 -4.85
C LEU A 44 19.29 -2.11 -4.55
N GLN A 45 20.55 -1.99 -4.97
CA GLN A 45 21.40 -0.82 -4.78
C GLN A 45 21.02 0.33 -5.73
N ALA A 46 20.34 0.03 -6.84
CA ALA A 46 19.88 1.05 -7.79
C ALA A 46 18.57 1.73 -7.35
N ILE A 47 17.90 1.21 -6.33
CA ILE A 47 16.67 1.79 -5.79
C ILE A 47 17.02 3.11 -5.07
N PRO A 48 16.35 4.23 -5.40
CA PRO A 48 16.60 5.52 -4.75
C PRO A 48 15.84 5.62 -3.43
N TYR A 49 16.20 4.80 -2.43
CA TYR A 49 15.49 4.75 -1.14
C TYR A 49 15.43 6.13 -0.46
N ASP A 50 16.49 6.93 -0.54
CA ASP A 50 16.55 8.30 0.00
C ASP A 50 15.46 9.26 -0.55
N LYS A 51 14.78 8.88 -1.62
CA LYS A 51 13.67 9.62 -2.24
C LYS A 51 12.29 9.03 -1.94
N LEU A 52 12.23 7.90 -1.24
CA LEU A 52 11.01 7.18 -0.91
C LEU A 52 10.72 7.29 0.59
N THR A 53 9.44 7.44 0.92
CA THR A 53 8.98 7.27 2.31
C THR A 53 8.61 5.81 2.58
N VAL A 54 8.06 5.13 1.57
CA VAL A 54 7.69 3.71 1.61
C VAL A 54 8.10 3.02 0.32
N ILE A 55 8.56 1.77 0.43
CA ILE A 55 8.71 0.85 -0.70
C ILE A 55 7.88 -0.40 -0.46
N ASN A 56 6.96 -0.68 -1.39
CA ASN A 56 6.17 -1.90 -1.40
C ASN A 56 6.94 -3.02 -2.11
N TYR A 57 7.08 -4.18 -1.48
CA TYR A 57 7.54 -5.41 -2.11
C TYR A 57 6.36 -6.17 -2.70
N SER A 58 6.39 -6.40 -4.01
CA SER A 58 5.30 -6.99 -4.79
C SER A 58 5.78 -8.27 -5.48
N PHE A 59 5.16 -9.44 -5.30
CA PHE A 59 3.99 -9.71 -4.47
C PHE A 59 4.15 -11.02 -3.71
N PHE A 60 3.45 -11.08 -2.59
CA PHE A 60 3.01 -12.33 -1.98
C PHE A 60 1.52 -12.54 -2.29
N TYR A 61 0.98 -13.73 -2.09
CA TYR A 61 -0.42 -14.02 -2.37
C TYR A 61 -1.02 -15.05 -1.40
N PRO A 62 -2.35 -14.99 -1.17
CA PRO A 62 -3.02 -15.96 -0.31
C PRO A 62 -3.28 -17.29 -1.01
N LEU A 63 -2.99 -18.38 -0.31
CA LEU A 63 -3.53 -19.71 -0.58
C LEU A 63 -4.98 -19.81 -0.06
N GLU A 64 -5.69 -20.86 -0.46
CA GLU A 64 -7.08 -21.08 -0.05
C GLU A 64 -7.27 -21.23 1.47
N SER A 65 -6.22 -21.64 2.18
CA SER A 65 -6.19 -21.77 3.64
C SER A 65 -6.08 -20.42 4.37
N GLY A 66 -5.82 -19.33 3.65
CA GLY A 66 -5.40 -18.06 4.21
C GLY A 66 -3.90 -17.97 4.47
N GLU A 67 -3.10 -19.01 4.23
CA GLU A 67 -1.63 -18.88 4.25
C GLU A 67 -1.15 -17.92 3.16
N ILE A 68 -0.15 -17.09 3.47
CA ILE A 68 0.42 -16.14 2.51
C ILE A 68 1.80 -16.66 2.09
N VAL A 69 2.03 -16.80 0.79
CA VAL A 69 3.31 -17.25 0.22
C VAL A 69 3.82 -16.27 -0.82
N GLY A 70 5.13 -16.24 -1.04
CA GLY A 70 5.73 -15.36 -2.04
C GLY A 70 5.61 -15.89 -3.47
N MET A 71 5.57 -14.97 -4.42
CA MET A 71 5.42 -15.29 -5.85
C MET A 71 6.65 -15.94 -6.47
N ASP A 72 7.83 -15.63 -5.94
CA ASP A 72 9.11 -16.17 -6.41
C ASP A 72 9.98 -16.45 -5.18
N SER A 73 9.94 -17.69 -4.70
CA SER A 73 10.65 -18.09 -3.48
C SER A 73 12.16 -17.94 -3.57
N ILE A 74 12.73 -17.94 -4.79
CA ILE A 74 14.15 -17.67 -5.01
C ILE A 74 14.39 -16.17 -4.86
N ALA A 75 13.58 -15.33 -5.51
CA ALA A 75 13.63 -13.88 -5.30
C ALA A 75 13.51 -13.52 -3.82
N ASP A 76 12.54 -14.12 -3.12
CA ASP A 76 12.28 -13.76 -1.73
C ASP A 76 13.46 -14.12 -0.82
N ARG A 77 14.11 -15.28 -1.03
CA ARG A 77 15.34 -15.63 -0.30
C ARG A 77 16.44 -14.61 -0.55
N TYR A 78 16.66 -14.23 -1.79
CA TYR A 78 17.77 -13.35 -2.14
C TYR A 78 17.51 -11.90 -1.76
N LEU A 79 16.33 -11.39 -2.10
CA LEU A 79 15.98 -9.98 -1.94
C LEU A 79 15.53 -9.64 -0.51
N LEU A 80 14.92 -10.58 0.22
CA LEU A 80 14.40 -10.33 1.57
C LEU A 80 15.24 -10.95 2.69
N LEU A 81 16.13 -11.90 2.39
CA LEU A 81 17.02 -12.50 3.40
C LEU A 81 18.51 -12.26 3.11
N GLY A 82 18.87 -11.74 1.92
CA GLY A 82 20.29 -11.58 1.54
C GLY A 82 21.04 -12.90 1.44
N GLU A 83 20.35 -14.02 1.23
CA GLU A 83 20.97 -15.32 1.09
C GLU A 83 21.66 -15.43 -0.28
N THR A 84 22.89 -15.96 -0.35
CA THR A 84 23.64 -16.06 -1.61
C THR A 84 24.22 -17.45 -1.88
N GLU A 85 23.93 -18.45 -1.03
CA GLU A 85 24.61 -19.77 -1.07
C GLU A 85 24.46 -20.53 -2.40
N ASP A 86 23.37 -20.29 -3.14
CA ASP A 86 23.08 -20.95 -4.42
C ASP A 86 23.20 -20.00 -5.65
N MET A 87 23.77 -18.80 -5.47
CA MET A 87 23.85 -17.80 -6.56
C MET A 87 24.98 -18.10 -7.54
N PRO A 88 24.77 -17.95 -8.87
CA PRO A 88 25.86 -17.96 -9.84
C PRO A 88 26.91 -16.89 -9.48
N GLU A 89 28.19 -17.24 -9.49
CA GLU A 89 29.30 -16.34 -9.09
C GLU A 89 29.25 -14.98 -9.83
N ASN A 90 29.32 -13.89 -9.04
CA ASN A 90 29.35 -12.46 -9.40
C ASN A 90 28.01 -11.74 -9.67
N ASP A 91 27.14 -11.58 -8.66
CA ASP A 91 26.45 -10.30 -8.31
C ASP A 91 25.52 -10.45 -7.06
N GLU A 92 25.39 -9.36 -6.27
CA GLU A 92 24.82 -9.16 -4.89
C GLU A 92 23.38 -9.68 -4.56
N PRO A 93 22.96 -9.87 -3.26
CA PRO A 93 23.29 -9.03 -2.07
C PRO A 93 23.68 -9.74 -0.75
N SER A 94 24.46 -9.06 0.09
CA SER A 94 24.77 -9.44 1.50
C SER A 94 23.78 -8.88 2.54
N GLU A 95 22.79 -8.09 2.10
CA GLU A 95 21.79 -7.39 2.93
C GLU A 95 20.43 -7.41 2.24
N SER A 96 19.32 -7.43 2.99
CA SER A 96 17.98 -7.45 2.41
C SER A 96 17.54 -6.08 1.87
N MET A 97 16.55 -6.06 0.96
CA MET A 97 15.92 -4.83 0.49
C MET A 97 15.36 -3.98 1.63
N ILE A 98 14.87 -4.63 2.69
CA ILE A 98 14.27 -3.96 3.84
C ILE A 98 15.36 -3.30 4.69
N ASP A 99 16.50 -3.96 4.89
CA ASP A 99 17.65 -3.36 5.58
C ASP A 99 18.17 -2.13 4.82
N LEU A 100 18.30 -2.24 3.49
CA LEU A 100 18.73 -1.13 2.63
C LEU A 100 17.74 0.05 2.69
N ALA A 101 16.43 -0.24 2.72
CA ALA A 101 15.41 0.78 2.90
C ALA A 101 15.53 1.48 4.27
N HIS A 102 15.67 0.71 5.35
CA HIS A 102 15.81 1.23 6.71
C HIS A 102 17.05 2.10 6.90
N GLN A 103 18.18 1.75 6.26
CA GLN A 103 19.41 2.57 6.28
C GLN A 103 19.20 3.98 5.74
N GLN A 104 18.23 4.18 4.84
CA GLN A 104 17.87 5.48 4.28
C GLN A 104 16.63 6.10 4.92
N GLY A 105 16.05 5.46 5.94
CA GLY A 105 14.83 5.90 6.62
C GLY A 105 13.53 5.62 5.85
N THR A 106 13.58 4.80 4.81
CA THR A 106 12.41 4.34 4.05
C THR A 106 11.78 3.14 4.74
N LYS A 107 10.45 3.08 4.80
CA LYS A 107 9.72 1.93 5.33
C LYS A 107 9.51 0.85 4.26
N GLY A 108 9.62 -0.41 4.64
CA GLY A 108 9.31 -1.54 3.76
C GLY A 108 7.90 -2.08 4.03
N VAL A 109 7.06 -2.20 3.02
CA VAL A 109 5.69 -2.75 3.16
C VAL A 109 5.52 -3.95 2.23
N LEU A 110 4.90 -5.04 2.72
CA LEU A 110 4.61 -6.21 1.89
C LEU A 110 3.27 -6.07 1.20
N SER A 111 3.24 -6.02 -0.14
CA SER A 111 1.99 -6.09 -0.90
C SER A 111 1.57 -7.55 -1.12
N VAL A 112 0.35 -7.85 -0.72
CA VAL A 112 -0.28 -9.18 -0.85
C VAL A 112 -1.44 -9.09 -1.84
N GLY A 113 -1.40 -9.89 -2.90
CA GLY A 113 -2.41 -9.89 -3.96
C GLY A 113 -1.83 -9.50 -5.31
N GLY A 114 -2.40 -8.47 -5.93
CA GLY A 114 -2.16 -8.04 -7.30
C GLY A 114 -3.10 -8.71 -8.30
N TRP A 115 -3.06 -8.21 -9.54
CA TRP A 115 -3.92 -8.65 -10.64
C TRP A 115 -3.98 -10.17 -10.82
N GLU A 116 -2.84 -10.87 -10.97
CA GLU A 116 -2.85 -12.31 -11.30
C GLU A 116 -3.18 -13.23 -10.10
N THR A 117 -3.13 -12.70 -8.88
CA THR A 117 -3.06 -13.48 -7.64
C THR A 117 -4.18 -13.16 -6.64
N SER A 118 -5.20 -12.43 -7.09
CA SER A 118 -6.35 -12.04 -6.27
C SER A 118 -7.45 -13.11 -6.14
N GLY A 119 -7.36 -14.22 -6.88
CA GLY A 119 -8.46 -15.21 -7.00
C GLY A 119 -8.87 -15.95 -5.72
N ASN A 120 -8.04 -15.92 -4.67
CA ASN A 120 -8.33 -16.56 -3.38
C ASN A 120 -8.91 -15.62 -2.33
N PHE A 121 -8.85 -14.30 -2.53
CA PHE A 121 -9.39 -13.35 -1.55
C PHE A 121 -10.88 -13.55 -1.25
N PRO A 122 -11.79 -13.84 -2.21
CA PRO A 122 -13.21 -14.02 -1.89
C PRO A 122 -13.43 -15.14 -0.85
N GLN A 123 -12.81 -16.31 -1.04
CA GLN A 123 -12.97 -17.43 -0.12
C GLN A 123 -12.24 -17.24 1.21
N VAL A 124 -11.06 -16.63 1.20
CA VAL A 124 -10.29 -16.34 2.43
C VAL A 124 -11.00 -15.29 3.27
N SER A 125 -11.53 -14.25 2.63
CA SER A 125 -12.22 -13.16 3.31
C SER A 125 -13.60 -13.57 3.82
N ALA A 126 -14.29 -14.54 3.21
CA ALA A 126 -15.60 -14.99 3.67
C ALA A 126 -15.55 -15.81 4.98
N ASP A 127 -14.46 -16.53 5.21
CA ASP A 127 -14.34 -17.47 6.32
C ASP A 127 -13.53 -16.87 7.50
N PRO A 128 -14.07 -16.82 8.73
CA PRO A 128 -13.38 -16.26 9.88
C PRO A 128 -12.07 -16.97 10.24
N GLU A 129 -11.98 -18.29 10.08
CA GLU A 129 -10.76 -19.06 10.38
C GLU A 129 -9.68 -18.75 9.35
N LYS A 130 -10.05 -18.69 8.06
CA LYS A 130 -9.12 -18.31 6.99
C LYS A 130 -8.66 -16.87 7.11
N ARG A 131 -9.55 -15.93 7.47
CA ARG A 131 -9.17 -14.53 7.78
C ARG A 131 -8.15 -14.45 8.92
N ALA A 132 -8.38 -15.21 9.99
CA ALA A 132 -7.45 -15.26 11.13
C ALA A 132 -6.09 -15.84 10.72
N ASN A 133 -6.08 -16.88 9.87
CA ASN A 133 -4.85 -17.46 9.34
C ASN A 133 -4.10 -16.47 8.41
N PHE A 134 -4.82 -15.74 7.57
CA PHE A 134 -4.26 -14.67 6.74
C PHE A 134 -3.59 -13.60 7.59
N ALA A 135 -4.29 -13.07 8.59
CA ALA A 135 -3.75 -12.06 9.49
C ALA A 135 -2.57 -12.58 10.32
N HIS A 136 -2.57 -13.86 10.68
CA HIS A 136 -1.42 -14.51 11.31
C HIS A 136 -0.20 -14.48 10.39
N TRP A 137 -0.34 -14.87 9.12
CA TRP A 137 0.77 -14.89 8.17
C TRP A 137 1.27 -13.49 7.79
N CYS A 138 0.41 -12.48 7.76
CA CYS A 138 0.84 -11.08 7.69
C CYS A 138 1.88 -10.75 8.78
N VAL A 139 1.57 -11.11 10.05
CA VAL A 139 2.49 -10.89 11.18
C VAL A 139 3.74 -11.78 11.08
N GLN A 140 3.64 -13.01 10.56
CA GLN A 140 4.82 -13.86 10.37
C GLN A 140 5.79 -13.27 9.34
N HIS A 141 5.29 -12.72 8.23
CA HIS A 141 6.15 -12.11 7.21
C HIS A 141 6.80 -10.81 7.70
N ILE A 142 6.08 -10.00 8.48
CA ILE A 142 6.69 -8.87 9.21
C ILE A 142 7.85 -9.34 10.08
N LYS A 143 7.64 -10.37 10.91
CA LYS A 143 8.68 -10.89 11.80
C LYS A 143 9.87 -11.48 11.06
N LYS A 144 9.59 -12.18 9.95
CA LYS A 144 10.60 -12.93 9.20
C LYS A 144 11.49 -12.01 8.38
N TYR A 145 10.90 -11.01 7.72
CA TYR A 145 11.59 -10.16 6.73
C TYR A 145 11.78 -8.71 7.18
N GLY A 146 11.30 -8.34 8.38
CA GLY A 146 11.48 -6.99 8.93
C GLY A 146 10.57 -5.92 8.36
N PHE A 147 9.49 -6.28 7.64
CA PHE A 147 8.56 -5.30 7.07
C PHE A 147 7.91 -4.38 8.14
N ASP A 148 7.69 -3.13 7.78
CA ASP A 148 6.99 -2.12 8.58
C ASP A 148 5.47 -2.14 8.39
N GLY A 149 4.95 -2.99 7.51
CA GLY A 149 3.51 -3.14 7.31
C GLY A 149 3.11 -4.03 6.16
N ILE A 150 1.80 -4.04 5.92
CA ILE A 150 1.12 -4.84 4.90
C ILE A 150 0.27 -3.94 4.01
N ASP A 151 0.32 -4.18 2.71
CA ASP A 151 -0.58 -3.60 1.73
C ASP A 151 -1.46 -4.71 1.14
N ILE A 152 -2.78 -4.53 1.17
CA ILE A 152 -3.72 -5.48 0.57
C ILE A 152 -4.10 -4.99 -0.83
N ASP A 153 -3.63 -5.71 -1.84
CA ASP A 153 -3.90 -5.44 -3.25
C ASP A 153 -4.90 -6.46 -3.80
N TRP A 154 -6.14 -6.41 -3.31
CA TRP A 154 -7.22 -7.25 -3.82
C TRP A 154 -7.88 -6.56 -5.01
N GLU A 155 -7.61 -7.09 -6.21
CA GLU A 155 -8.16 -6.58 -7.46
C GLU A 155 -9.27 -7.49 -7.99
N PHE A 156 -10.57 -7.28 -7.82
CA PHE A 156 -11.22 -6.38 -6.89
C PHE A 156 -12.31 -7.18 -6.16
N PRO A 157 -12.72 -6.76 -4.95
CA PRO A 157 -13.97 -7.24 -4.35
C PRO A 157 -15.12 -7.22 -5.36
N GLY A 158 -15.87 -8.32 -5.46
CA GLY A 158 -16.98 -8.47 -6.41
C GLY A 158 -16.57 -8.75 -7.87
N TYR A 159 -15.27 -8.76 -8.19
CA TYR A 159 -14.81 -8.99 -9.55
C TYR A 159 -14.86 -10.47 -9.95
N VAL A 160 -15.84 -10.81 -10.79
CA VAL A 160 -16.14 -12.19 -11.22
C VAL A 160 -14.93 -12.95 -11.75
N ARG A 161 -13.99 -12.29 -12.46
CA ARG A 161 -12.81 -12.99 -13.01
C ARG A 161 -11.87 -13.51 -11.92
N HIS A 162 -11.88 -12.90 -10.74
CA HIS A 162 -11.11 -13.36 -9.58
C HIS A 162 -12.03 -13.99 -8.53
N ASN A 163 -13.07 -14.69 -8.99
CA ASN A 163 -14.05 -15.42 -8.16
C ASN A 163 -14.88 -14.52 -7.23
N GLY A 164 -14.95 -13.22 -7.52
CA GLY A 164 -15.60 -12.24 -6.65
C GLY A 164 -17.11 -12.43 -6.54
N THR A 165 -17.65 -12.03 -5.39
CA THR A 165 -19.08 -12.08 -5.04
C THR A 165 -19.53 -10.75 -4.45
N PRO A 166 -20.84 -10.40 -4.50
CA PRO A 166 -21.33 -9.18 -3.84
C PRO A 166 -21.08 -9.14 -2.31
N GLN A 167 -20.90 -10.30 -1.68
CA GLN A 167 -20.55 -10.40 -0.26
C GLN A 167 -19.13 -9.89 0.04
N ASP A 168 -18.26 -9.83 -0.96
CA ASP A 168 -16.90 -9.32 -0.84
C ASP A 168 -16.88 -7.89 -0.30
N ARG A 169 -17.94 -7.12 -0.56
CA ARG A 169 -18.18 -5.80 0.05
C ARG A 169 -17.96 -5.77 1.55
N TYR A 170 -18.54 -6.74 2.26
CA TYR A 170 -18.44 -6.81 3.72
C TYR A 170 -17.22 -7.62 4.14
N ASN A 171 -16.91 -8.69 3.39
CA ASN A 171 -15.81 -9.58 3.71
C ASN A 171 -14.45 -8.88 3.60
N PHE A 172 -14.29 -7.93 2.66
CA PHE A 172 -13.08 -7.13 2.57
C PHE A 172 -12.88 -6.26 3.82
N THR A 173 -13.93 -5.60 4.32
CA THR A 173 -13.90 -4.87 5.60
C THR A 173 -13.53 -5.79 6.75
N PHE A 174 -14.10 -7.00 6.82
CA PHE A 174 -13.78 -7.97 7.87
C PHE A 174 -12.33 -8.47 7.79
N LEU A 175 -11.81 -8.71 6.58
CA LEU A 175 -10.42 -9.09 6.38
C LEU A 175 -9.48 -7.98 6.87
N LEU A 176 -9.70 -6.74 6.45
CA LEU A 176 -8.90 -5.60 6.86
C LEU A 176 -8.93 -5.38 8.38
N GLN A 177 -10.10 -5.49 9.01
CA GLN A 177 -10.20 -5.39 10.46
C GLN A 177 -9.41 -6.50 11.16
N THR A 178 -9.53 -7.75 10.68
CA THR A 178 -8.81 -8.90 11.25
C THR A 178 -7.29 -8.72 11.15
N VAL A 179 -6.81 -8.18 10.03
CA VAL A 179 -5.39 -7.84 9.83
C VAL A 179 -4.98 -6.71 10.78
N ARG A 180 -5.75 -5.61 10.84
CA ARG A 180 -5.45 -4.47 11.72
C ARG A 180 -5.36 -4.90 13.18
N ASP A 181 -6.31 -5.70 13.67
CA ASP A 181 -6.32 -6.19 15.05
C ASP A 181 -5.06 -7.02 15.35
N SER A 182 -4.65 -7.87 14.41
CA SER A 182 -3.44 -8.69 14.54
C SER A 182 -2.16 -7.86 14.55
N LEU A 183 -2.08 -6.83 13.68
CA LEU A 183 -0.97 -5.89 13.64
C LEU A 183 -0.88 -5.05 14.91
N LEU A 184 -2.02 -4.58 15.46
CA LEU A 184 -2.05 -3.84 16.73
C LEU A 184 -1.60 -4.72 17.89
N ALA A 185 -2.08 -5.96 17.97
CA ALA A 185 -1.71 -6.89 19.02
C ALA A 185 -0.22 -7.27 18.97
N TYR A 186 0.35 -7.42 17.78
CA TYR A 186 1.78 -7.65 17.63
C TYR A 186 2.60 -6.38 17.90
N GLY A 187 2.15 -5.24 17.37
CA GLY A 187 2.79 -3.93 17.54
C GLY A 187 2.91 -3.51 19.01
N GLN A 188 1.88 -3.77 19.82
CA GLN A 188 1.94 -3.56 21.26
C GLN A 188 3.06 -4.36 21.94
N LYS A 189 3.31 -5.59 21.49
CA LYS A 189 4.39 -6.45 22.01
C LYS A 189 5.76 -6.04 21.50
N ALA A 190 5.84 -5.62 20.24
CA ALA A 190 7.08 -5.18 19.59
C ALA A 190 7.50 -3.76 19.97
N GLY A 191 6.59 -2.94 20.53
CA GLY A 191 6.84 -1.52 20.79
C GLY A 191 6.85 -0.66 19.53
N GLN A 192 6.18 -1.12 18.46
CA GLN A 192 6.16 -0.47 17.15
C GLN A 192 4.74 -0.50 16.56
N GLN A 193 4.36 0.53 15.81
CA GLN A 193 3.14 0.52 15.01
C GLN A 193 3.45 0.02 13.61
N TYR A 194 2.58 -0.83 13.06
CA TYR A 194 2.72 -1.38 11.72
C TYR A 194 1.66 -0.80 10.79
N ILE A 195 2.09 -0.49 9.57
CA ILE A 195 1.24 0.04 8.50
C ILE A 195 0.27 -1.05 8.02
N LEU A 196 -0.97 -0.64 7.77
CA LEU A 196 -1.90 -1.36 6.92
C LEU A 196 -2.44 -0.40 5.86
N SER A 197 -2.17 -0.70 4.59
CA SER A 197 -2.71 0.01 3.43
C SER A 197 -3.50 -0.93 2.53
N ALA A 198 -4.17 -0.36 1.54
CA ALA A 198 -4.75 -1.14 0.45
C ALA A 198 -4.59 -0.40 -0.88
N SER A 199 -4.36 -1.18 -1.93
CA SER A 199 -4.39 -0.73 -3.31
C SER A 199 -5.81 -0.86 -3.84
N LEU A 200 -6.39 0.27 -4.28
CA LEU A 200 -7.82 0.40 -4.53
C LEU A 200 -8.10 0.91 -5.96
N PRO A 201 -9.24 0.52 -6.57
CA PRO A 201 -9.56 0.87 -7.94
C PRO A 201 -9.83 2.37 -8.11
N ALA A 202 -9.27 2.99 -9.15
CA ALA A 202 -9.65 4.35 -9.53
C ALA A 202 -11.01 4.44 -10.25
N ALA A 203 -11.51 3.32 -10.78
CA ALA A 203 -12.75 3.28 -11.55
C ALA A 203 -13.97 3.04 -10.65
N ALA A 204 -15.01 3.87 -10.82
CA ALA A 204 -16.23 3.81 -10.02
C ALA A 204 -16.98 2.47 -10.08
N GLY A 205 -16.79 1.67 -11.14
CA GLY A 205 -17.48 0.40 -11.32
C GLY A 205 -17.20 -0.66 -10.25
N HIS A 206 -16.07 -0.58 -9.54
CA HIS A 206 -15.71 -1.52 -8.48
C HIS A 206 -16.11 -1.06 -7.07
N LEU A 207 -16.39 0.24 -6.87
CA LEU A 207 -16.70 0.77 -5.55
C LEU A 207 -18.03 0.32 -4.92
N PRO A 208 -19.08 -0.06 -5.67
CA PRO A 208 -20.29 -0.62 -5.07
C PRO A 208 -20.02 -1.85 -4.18
N ASP A 209 -18.94 -2.58 -4.46
CA ASP A 209 -18.49 -3.77 -3.74
C ASP A 209 -17.40 -3.46 -2.70
N ILE A 210 -17.26 -2.20 -2.26
CA ILE A 210 -16.31 -1.79 -1.21
C ILE A 210 -16.98 -0.84 -0.21
N GLU A 211 -16.85 -1.11 1.08
CA GLU A 211 -17.29 -0.17 2.14
C GLU A 211 -16.25 0.93 2.39
N VAL A 212 -16.03 1.81 1.39
CA VAL A 212 -14.93 2.80 1.34
C VAL A 212 -14.74 3.55 2.66
N GLN A 213 -15.81 4.08 3.26
CA GLN A 213 -15.74 4.82 4.53
C GLN A 213 -15.25 3.95 5.70
N LYS A 214 -15.70 2.68 5.76
CA LYS A 214 -15.30 1.78 6.84
C LYS A 214 -13.85 1.36 6.71
N ILE A 215 -13.41 1.01 5.50
CA ILE A 215 -12.01 0.64 5.27
C ILE A 215 -11.07 1.83 5.49
N THR A 216 -11.49 3.05 5.18
CA THR A 216 -10.72 4.28 5.45
C THR A 216 -10.47 4.49 6.94
N ALA A 217 -11.39 4.07 7.82
CA ALA A 217 -11.19 4.12 9.27
C ALA A 217 -10.25 3.02 9.80
N ILE A 218 -9.94 2.01 8.99
CA ILE A 218 -9.07 0.87 9.35
C ILE A 218 -7.65 1.07 8.82
N LEU A 219 -7.51 1.63 7.61
CA LEU A 219 -6.25 1.78 6.89
C LEU A 219 -5.48 3.03 7.33
N ASP A 220 -4.14 2.97 7.27
CA ASP A 220 -3.28 4.14 7.48
C ASP A 220 -3.32 5.08 6.27
N TYR A 221 -3.36 4.52 5.05
CA TYR A 221 -3.52 5.24 3.80
C TYR A 221 -4.08 4.34 2.69
N LEU A 222 -4.57 4.97 1.62
CA LEU A 222 -5.18 4.32 0.48
C LEU A 222 -4.33 4.60 -0.77
N ASN A 223 -3.87 3.55 -1.45
CA ASN A 223 -3.18 3.66 -2.72
C ASN A 223 -4.21 3.57 -3.86
N ILE A 224 -4.70 4.72 -4.36
CA ILE A 224 -5.67 4.72 -5.46
C ILE A 224 -4.93 4.50 -6.78
N MET A 225 -5.19 3.37 -7.44
CA MET A 225 -4.53 2.96 -8.68
C MET A 225 -5.02 3.77 -9.88
N THR A 226 -4.61 5.03 -9.94
CA THR A 226 -4.99 6.02 -10.97
C THR A 226 -4.21 5.86 -12.27
N TYR A 227 -3.97 4.63 -12.66
CA TYR A 227 -3.39 4.18 -13.92
C TYR A 227 -4.24 3.03 -14.47
N ASP A 228 -3.90 2.51 -15.65
CA ASP A 228 -4.69 1.51 -16.36
C ASP A 228 -6.17 1.95 -16.54
N LEU A 229 -6.33 3.27 -16.65
CA LEU A 229 -7.60 3.92 -16.93
C LEU A 229 -8.04 3.64 -18.37
N PHE A 230 -7.10 3.48 -19.29
CA PHE A 230 -7.42 3.07 -20.65
C PHE A 230 -6.27 2.21 -21.19
N GLY A 231 -6.62 1.19 -21.96
CA GLY A 231 -5.66 0.24 -22.48
C GLY A 231 -6.21 -0.55 -23.66
N PRO A 232 -5.45 -1.54 -24.17
CA PRO A 232 -5.78 -2.29 -25.38
C PRO A 232 -7.05 -3.15 -25.27
N TRP A 233 -7.63 -3.28 -24.07
CA TRP A 233 -8.91 -3.95 -23.83
C TRP A 233 -10.14 -3.11 -24.19
N GLY A 234 -9.98 -1.82 -24.49
CA GLY A 234 -11.07 -0.91 -24.89
C GLY A 234 -11.15 -0.69 -26.40
N THR A 235 -12.30 -0.18 -26.87
CA THR A 235 -12.51 0.21 -28.28
C THR A 235 -12.14 1.65 -28.59
N ILE A 236 -11.93 2.48 -27.55
CA ILE A 236 -11.55 3.89 -27.66
C ILE A 236 -10.16 4.07 -27.08
N SER A 237 -9.23 4.56 -27.90
CA SER A 237 -7.88 4.91 -27.44
C SER A 237 -7.91 6.15 -26.56
N ASN A 238 -7.19 6.09 -25.44
CA ASN A 238 -7.07 7.21 -24.50
C ASN A 238 -5.79 7.09 -23.66
N HIS A 239 -5.57 8.04 -22.75
CA HIS A 239 -4.39 8.07 -21.89
C HIS A 239 -4.48 7.08 -20.73
N ASN A 240 -3.36 6.42 -20.39
CA ASN A 240 -3.31 5.44 -19.29
C ASN A 240 -3.63 6.05 -17.91
N SER A 241 -3.20 7.29 -17.67
CA SER A 241 -3.21 7.96 -16.38
C SER A 241 -3.40 9.47 -16.58
N ALA A 242 -4.55 9.85 -17.14
CA ALA A 242 -4.87 11.25 -17.44
C ALA A 242 -5.17 12.03 -16.16
N LEU A 243 -4.56 13.21 -15.97
CA LEU A 243 -4.88 14.07 -14.83
C LEU A 243 -6.36 14.49 -14.83
N PHE A 244 -6.86 14.90 -16.00
CA PHE A 244 -8.24 15.34 -16.21
C PHE A 244 -8.96 14.48 -17.26
N GLY A 245 -10.29 14.55 -17.24
CA GLY A 245 -11.17 13.74 -18.07
C GLY A 245 -10.86 13.88 -19.57
N PRO A 246 -10.92 12.79 -20.33
CA PRO A 246 -10.69 12.84 -21.76
C PRO A 246 -11.83 13.53 -22.52
N ALA A 247 -11.53 14.01 -23.72
CA ALA A 247 -12.53 14.65 -24.60
C ALA A 247 -13.57 13.66 -25.16
N GLN A 248 -13.25 12.37 -25.20
CA GLN A 248 -14.14 11.30 -25.66
C GLN A 248 -14.08 10.11 -24.70
N GLY A 249 -15.23 9.46 -24.46
CA GLY A 249 -15.38 8.37 -23.50
C GLY A 249 -15.85 8.87 -22.14
N ASP A 250 -15.58 8.08 -21.10
CA ASP A 250 -15.95 8.41 -19.72
C ASP A 250 -15.04 9.52 -19.16
N SER A 251 -15.61 10.72 -18.97
CA SER A 251 -14.88 11.89 -18.44
C SER A 251 -14.47 11.73 -16.98
N ALA A 252 -15.13 10.84 -16.21
CA ALA A 252 -14.80 10.59 -14.82
C ALA A 252 -13.60 9.65 -14.66
N ARG A 253 -13.20 8.94 -15.72
CA ARG A 253 -12.08 7.99 -15.71
C ARG A 253 -10.73 8.71 -15.87
N CYS A 254 -10.37 9.50 -14.87
CA CYS A 254 -9.13 10.29 -14.76
C CYS A 254 -8.71 10.43 -13.28
N LEU A 255 -7.51 10.97 -13.00
CA LEU A 255 -7.02 11.18 -11.63
C LEU A 255 -7.94 12.12 -10.82
N ASP A 256 -8.32 13.27 -11.40
CA ASP A 256 -9.23 14.23 -10.76
C ASP A 256 -10.59 13.60 -10.45
N GLY A 257 -11.11 12.77 -11.37
CA GLY A 257 -12.35 12.02 -11.18
C GLY A 257 -12.25 11.01 -10.04
N ALA A 258 -11.15 10.24 -9.99
CA ALA A 258 -10.90 9.31 -8.88
C ALA A 258 -10.74 10.05 -7.54
N PHE A 259 -10.01 11.17 -7.51
CA PHE A 259 -9.88 11.98 -6.30
C PHE A 259 -11.24 12.46 -5.79
N LYS A 260 -12.08 13.03 -6.67
CA LYS A 260 -13.44 13.48 -6.31
C LYS A 260 -14.34 12.34 -5.87
N LEU A 261 -14.20 11.17 -6.49
CA LEU A 261 -14.94 9.98 -6.12
C LEU A 261 -14.63 9.58 -4.67
N TYR A 262 -13.36 9.49 -4.29
CA TYR A 262 -12.99 9.14 -2.92
C TYR A 262 -13.27 10.28 -1.92
N HIS A 263 -12.81 11.49 -2.23
CA HIS A 263 -12.84 12.62 -1.32
C HIS A 263 -14.25 13.22 -1.18
N GLU A 264 -14.90 13.57 -2.29
CA GLU A 264 -16.19 14.27 -2.28
C GLU A 264 -17.37 13.31 -2.12
N THR A 265 -17.36 12.16 -2.82
CA THR A 265 -18.48 11.20 -2.76
C THR A 265 -18.41 10.30 -1.53
N HIS A 266 -17.22 9.77 -1.22
CA HIS A 266 -17.05 8.84 -0.10
C HIS A 266 -16.53 9.49 1.18
N GLY A 267 -16.12 10.76 1.17
CA GLY A 267 -15.67 11.46 2.37
C GLY A 267 -14.31 10.98 2.89
N VAL A 268 -13.46 10.43 2.02
CA VAL A 268 -12.09 10.03 2.38
C VAL A 268 -11.24 11.29 2.63
N PRO A 269 -10.55 11.40 3.77
CA PRO A 269 -9.64 12.53 4.02
C PRO A 269 -8.54 12.63 2.96
N ALA A 270 -8.17 13.87 2.62
CA ALA A 270 -7.08 14.18 1.68
C ALA A 270 -5.71 14.18 2.37
#